data_AF-A0A953YDZ9-F1
#
_entry.id   AF-A0A953YDZ9-F1
#
_cell.length_a   1.000
_cell.length_b   1.000
_cell.length_c   1.000
_cell.angle_alpha   90.00
_cell.angle_beta   90.00
_cell.angle_gamma   90.00
#
_symmetry.space_group_name_H-M   'P 1'
#
loop_
_entity.id
_entity.type
_entity.pdbx_description
1 polymer ?
#
loop_
_entity_poly.entity_id
_entity_poly.type
_entity_poly.pdbx_seq_one_letter_code
_entity_poly.pdbx_strand_id
1 'polypeptide(L)'
;MAPAELEALLAGLLLVWQVPAALSVRRDGEDLCATVEGPAGAVTVGYSVPSFGPLWRVQEAGRRPRTYPSTIGMIRHLREALAPERGAARVVFAPGAVG
;
A
#
# COMPACT_ATOMS: atom_id res chain seq x y z
N MET A 1 4.00 -13.71 -7.86
CA MET A 1 4.84 -12.72 -7.17
C MET A 1 5.77 -13.47 -6.22
N ALA A 2 7.07 -13.16 -6.24
CA ALA A 2 8.04 -13.65 -5.27
C ALA A 2 8.14 -12.71 -4.05
N PRO A 3 8.64 -13.17 -2.89
CA PRO A 3 8.82 -12.31 -1.71
C PRO A 3 9.63 -11.04 -2.00
N ALA A 4 10.74 -11.16 -2.75
CA ALA A 4 11.58 -10.04 -3.13
C ALA A 4 10.86 -9.02 -4.04
N GLU A 5 9.92 -9.47 -4.88
CA GLU A 5 9.12 -8.57 -5.73
C GLU A 5 8.11 -7.77 -4.88
N LEU A 6 7.48 -8.42 -3.89
CA LEU A 6 6.59 -7.75 -2.94
C LEU A 6 7.37 -6.73 -2.10
N GLU A 7 8.55 -7.13 -1.62
CA GLU A 7 9.44 -6.25 -0.86
C GLU A 7 9.84 -5.03 -1.69
N ALA A 8 10.32 -5.23 -2.92
CA ALA A 8 10.71 -4.15 -3.82
C ALA A 8 9.54 -3.21 -4.13
N LEU A 9 8.33 -3.75 -4.35
CA LEU A 9 7.13 -2.95 -4.55
C LEU A 9 6.84 -2.06 -3.35
N LEU A 10 6.78 -2.61 -2.14
CA LEU A 10 6.45 -1.87 -0.93
C LEU A 10 7.56 -0.87 -0.55
N ALA A 11 8.82 -1.27 -0.63
CA ALA A 11 9.97 -0.39 -0.39
C ALA A 11 9.98 0.80 -1.37
N GLY A 12 9.69 0.55 -2.65
CA GLY A 12 9.57 1.61 -3.66
C GLY A 12 8.45 2.60 -3.34
N LEU A 13 7.29 2.11 -2.90
CA LEU A 13 6.17 2.97 -2.49
C LEU A 13 6.52 3.81 -1.26
N LEU A 14 7.12 3.21 -0.22
CA LEU A 14 7.56 3.91 0.98
C LEU A 14 8.58 5.00 0.65
N LEU A 15 9.52 4.72 -0.26
CA LEU A 15 10.49 5.70 -0.74
C LEU A 15 9.81 6.87 -1.46
N VAL A 16 8.90 6.58 -2.41
CA VAL A 16 8.15 7.61 -3.16
C VAL A 16 7.30 8.47 -2.24
N TRP A 17 6.72 7.87 -1.19
CA TRP A 17 5.90 8.59 -0.21
C TRP A 17 6.71 9.22 0.93
N GLN A 18 8.03 9.00 0.96
CA GLN A 18 8.95 9.46 2.00
C GLN A 18 8.49 9.03 3.41
N VAL A 19 8.00 7.80 3.54
CA VAL A 19 7.56 7.23 4.81
C VAL A 19 8.73 6.48 5.44
N PRO A 20 9.28 6.94 6.58
CA PRO A 20 10.30 6.20 7.30
C PRO A 20 9.64 5.04 8.04
N ALA A 21 9.62 3.86 7.42
CA ALA A 21 9.03 2.65 7.99
C ALA A 21 9.97 1.45 7.84
N ALA A 22 9.89 0.54 8.81
CA ALA A 22 10.49 -0.78 8.67
C ALA A 22 9.56 -1.68 7.84
N LEU A 23 10.14 -2.48 6.96
CA LEU A 23 9.43 -3.43 6.12
C LEU A 23 9.97 -4.83 6.40
N SER A 24 9.06 -5.78 6.61
CA SER A 24 9.40 -7.20 6.67
C SER A 24 8.46 -7.97 5.75
N VAL A 25 8.98 -8.98 5.06
CA VAL A 25 8.20 -9.85 4.17
C VAL A 25 8.43 -11.29 4.57
N ARG A 26 7.35 -12.05 4.68
CA ARG A 26 7.37 -13.49 4.91
C ARG A 26 6.44 -14.21 3.95
N ARG A 27 6.75 -15.47 3.71
CA ARG A 27 5.86 -16.41 3.04
C ARG A 27 5.05 -17.15 4.09
N ASP A 28 3.75 -17.29 3.85
CA ASP A 28 2.80 -18.00 4.70
C ASP A 28 2.06 -19.03 3.84
N GLY A 29 2.64 -20.23 3.74
CA GLY A 29 2.23 -21.21 2.74
C GLY A 29 2.44 -20.71 1.31
N GLU A 30 1.37 -20.67 0.52
CA GLU A 30 1.37 -20.12 -0.85
C GLU A 30 1.17 -18.59 -0.87
N ASP A 31 0.79 -17.99 0.24
CA ASP A 31 0.52 -16.57 0.36
C ASP A 31 1.80 -15.80 0.75
N LEU A 32 1.84 -14.53 0.38
CA LEU A 32 2.85 -13.60 0.85
C LEU A 32 2.23 -12.64 1.85
N CYS A 33 2.97 -12.31 2.91
CA CYS A 33 2.56 -11.37 3.92
C CYS A 33 3.71 -10.41 4.22
N ALA A 34 3.44 -9.12 4.13
CA ALA A 34 4.37 -8.07 4.49
C ALA A 34 3.82 -7.26 5.67
N THR A 35 4.69 -6.85 6.58
CA THR A 35 4.36 -5.91 7.64
C THR A 35 5.17 -4.64 7.42
N VAL A 36 4.47 -3.50 7.38
CA VAL A 36 5.05 -2.15 7.37
C VAL A 36 4.83 -1.55 8.76
N GLU A 37 5.92 -1.23 9.44
CA GLU A 37 5.89 -0.57 10.75
C GLU A 37 6.37 0.87 10.58
N GLY A 38 5.45 1.82 10.64
CA GLY A 38 5.73 3.24 10.46
C GLY A 38 5.17 4.11 11.60
N PRO A 39 5.39 5.43 11.53
CA PRO A 39 4.93 6.37 12.54
C PRO A 39 3.40 6.44 12.67
N ALA A 40 2.66 6.12 11.61
CA ALA A 40 1.20 6.03 11.62
C ALA A 40 0.66 4.72 12.23
N GLY A 41 1.55 3.80 12.60
CA GLY A 41 1.22 2.46 13.10
C GLY A 41 1.61 1.35 12.13
N ALA A 42 1.23 0.12 12.49
CA ALA A 42 1.53 -1.07 11.70
C ALA A 42 0.43 -1.33 10.64
N VAL A 43 0.86 -1.68 9.44
CA VAL A 43 -0.01 -2.12 8.34
C VAL A 43 0.50 -3.45 7.78
N THR A 44 -0.39 -4.44 7.73
CA THR A 44 -0.11 -5.75 7.13
C THR A 44 -0.68 -5.80 5.72
N VAL A 45 0.13 -6.27 4.76
CA VAL A 45 -0.23 -6.45 3.35
C VAL A 45 -0.06 -7.92 2.98
N GLY A 46 -1.18 -8.59 2.71
CA GLY A 46 -1.21 -9.94 2.17
C GLY A 46 -1.37 -9.94 0.66
N TYR A 47 -0.74 -10.89 -0.02
CA TYR A 47 -0.93 -11.17 -1.44
C TYR A 47 -1.10 -12.67 -1.66
N SER A 48 -2.14 -13.04 -2.39
CA SER A 48 -2.40 -14.41 -2.81
C SER A 48 -2.86 -14.45 -4.26
N VAL A 49 -2.72 -15.61 -4.92
CA VAL A 49 -3.17 -15.83 -6.30
C VAL A 49 -4.10 -17.04 -6.35
N PRO A 50 -5.34 -16.89 -5.88
CA PRO A 50 -6.37 -17.91 -6.09
C PRO A 50 -6.69 -18.10 -7.58
N SER A 51 -7.46 -19.15 -7.90
CA SER A 51 -7.82 -19.55 -9.26
C SER A 51 -8.51 -18.46 -10.10
N PHE A 52 -9.12 -17.47 -9.45
CA PHE A 52 -9.82 -16.36 -10.09
C PHE A 52 -8.97 -15.08 -10.23
N GLY A 53 -7.68 -15.12 -9.87
CA GLY A 53 -6.74 -14.00 -10.06
C GLY A 53 -6.13 -13.45 -8.76
N PRO A 54 -5.30 -12.40 -8.85
CA PRO A 54 -4.57 -11.86 -7.70
C PRO A 54 -5.50 -11.20 -6.69
N LEU A 55 -5.23 -11.43 -5.41
CA LEU A 55 -5.95 -10.86 -4.29
C LEU A 55 -4.98 -10.19 -3.33
N TRP A 56 -5.28 -8.96 -2.97
CA TRP A 56 -4.54 -8.20 -1.97
C TRP A 56 -5.37 -8.05 -0.71
N ARG A 57 -4.77 -8.21 0.47
CA ARG A 57 -5.41 -7.95 1.75
C ARG A 57 -4.62 -6.88 2.49
N VAL A 58 -5.26 -5.83 2.95
CA VAL A 58 -4.62 -4.76 3.74
C VAL A 58 -5.30 -4.68 5.09
N GLN A 59 -4.52 -4.67 6.16
CA GLN A 59 -5.00 -4.54 7.52
C GLN A 59 -4.18 -3.50 8.27
N GLU A 60 -4.83 -2.39 8.64
CA GLU A 60 -4.28 -1.39 9.55
C GLU A 60 -4.53 -1.83 11.01
N ALA A 61 -3.64 -1.43 11.92
CA ALA A 61 -3.83 -1.64 13.35
C ALA A 61 -5.20 -1.10 13.83
N GLY A 62 -5.95 -1.94 14.55
CA GLY A 62 -7.28 -1.59 15.08
C GLY A 62 -8.40 -1.49 14.04
N ARG A 63 -8.17 -1.84 12.76
CA ARG A 63 -9.19 -1.81 11.71
C ARG A 63 -9.47 -3.18 11.12
N ARG A 64 -10.66 -3.33 10.55
CA ARG A 64 -11.05 -4.55 9.83
C ARG A 64 -10.21 -4.68 8.55
N PRO A 65 -9.70 -5.89 8.23
CA PRO A 65 -9.03 -6.14 6.96
C PRO A 65 -9.89 -5.78 5.76
N ARG A 66 -9.27 -5.18 4.74
CA ARG A 66 -9.88 -4.89 3.44
C ARG A 66 -9.21 -5.70 2.35
N THR A 67 -9.98 -6.02 1.32
CA THR A 67 -9.51 -6.87 0.21
C THR A 67 -9.64 -6.12 -1.10
N TYR A 68 -8.62 -6.23 -1.95
CA TYR A 68 -8.54 -5.58 -3.25
C TYR A 68 -8.21 -6.58 -4.35
N PRO A 69 -8.97 -6.64 -5.44
CA PRO A 69 -8.68 -7.49 -6.58
C PRO A 69 -7.65 -6.86 -7.54
N SER A 70 -7.06 -5.71 -7.20
CA SER A 70 -6.09 -5.02 -8.03
C SER A 70 -4.99 -4.35 -7.21
N THR A 71 -3.79 -4.30 -7.79
CA THR A 71 -2.65 -3.61 -7.20
C THR A 71 -2.91 -2.12 -7.05
N ILE A 72 -3.57 -1.47 -8.02
CA ILE A 72 -3.85 -0.03 -7.98
C ILE A 72 -4.78 0.33 -6.82
N GLY A 73 -5.85 -0.44 -6.61
CA GLY A 73 -6.78 -0.22 -5.49
C GLY A 73 -6.07 -0.37 -4.14
N MET A 74 -5.23 -1.40 -4.02
CA MET A 74 -4.38 -1.63 -2.84
C MET A 74 -3.41 -0.45 -2.60
N ILE A 75 -2.71 0.02 -3.63
CA ILE A 75 -1.75 1.14 -3.52
C ILE A 75 -2.45 2.43 -3.07
N ARG A 76 -3.65 2.72 -3.59
CA ARG A 76 -4.43 3.91 -3.19
C ARG A 76 -4.77 3.85 -1.70
N HIS A 77 -5.27 2.71 -1.22
CA HIS A 77 -5.53 2.53 0.22
C HIS A 77 -4.25 2.68 1.04
N LEU A 78 -3.15 2.03 0.64
CA LEU A 78 -1.89 2.12 1.38
C LEU A 78 -1.36 3.55 1.48
N ARG A 79 -1.49 4.35 0.42
CA ARG A 79 -1.14 5.77 0.46
C ARG A 79 -1.95 6.52 1.51
N GLU A 80 -3.26 6.30 1.55
CA GLU A 80 -4.15 6.94 2.55
C GLU A 80 -3.79 6.52 3.98
N ALA A 81 -3.41 5.26 4.19
CA ALA A 81 -3.05 4.72 5.50
C ALA A 81 -1.65 5.16 5.98
N LEU A 82 -0.66 5.14 5.09
CA LEU A 82 0.75 5.33 5.44
C LEU A 82 1.25 6.77 5.21
N ALA A 83 0.63 7.50 4.30
CA ALA A 83 1.04 8.86 3.91
C ALA A 83 -0.18 9.77 3.65
N PRO A 84 -1.08 9.96 4.63
CA PRO A 84 -2.31 10.73 4.45
C PRO A 84 -2.07 12.18 4.03
N GLU A 85 -1.03 12.82 4.58
CA GLU A 85 -0.60 14.20 4.23
C GLU A 85 -0.13 14.34 2.77
N ARG A 86 0.17 13.21 2.13
CA ARG A 86 0.55 13.14 0.73
C ARG A 86 -0.62 12.65 -0.12
N GLY A 87 -1.84 12.59 0.40
CA GLY A 87 -3.05 12.29 -0.37
C GLY A 87 -3.15 13.18 -1.60
N ALA A 88 -3.56 12.60 -2.73
CA ALA A 88 -3.53 13.18 -4.08
C ALA A 88 -3.50 14.72 -4.08
N ALA A 89 -2.37 15.31 -4.48
CA ALA A 89 -2.30 16.72 -4.78
C ALA A 89 -3.46 17.02 -5.74
N ARG A 90 -4.52 17.65 -5.23
CA ARG A 90 -5.60 18.13 -6.08
C ARG A 90 -4.95 19.14 -6.99
N VAL A 91 -4.87 18.82 -8.28
CA VAL A 91 -4.58 19.82 -9.30
C VAL A 91 -5.77 20.77 -9.27
N VAL A 92 -5.60 21.89 -8.56
CA VAL A 92 -6.56 22.99 -8.61
C VAL A 92 -6.25 23.74 -9.89
N PHE A 93 -7.05 23.51 -10.93
CA PHE A 93 -7.07 24.39 -12.08
C PHE A 93 -7.67 25.72 -11.62
N ALA A 94 -6.84 26.70 -11.33
CA ALA A 94 -7.31 28.07 -11.17
C ALA A 94 -7.74 28.56 -12.58
N PRO A 95 -8.98 29.05 -12.78
CA PRO A 95 -9.32 29.72 -14.02
C PRO A 95 -8.40 30.93 -14.16
N GLY A 96 -7.64 30.98 -15.24
CA GLY A 96 -6.70 32.06 -15.52
C GLY A 96 -7.44 33.40 -15.50
N ALA A 97 -6.98 34.31 -14.65
CA ALA A 97 -7.36 35.71 -14.72
C ALA A 97 -6.80 36.27 -16.04
N VAL A 98 -7.67 36.38 -17.03
CA VAL A 98 -7.45 37.25 -18.18
C VAL A 98 -7.64 38.68 -17.69
N GLY A 99 -6.52 39.36 -17.47
CA GLY A 99 -6.47 40.82 -17.32
C GLY A 99 -6.26 41.50 -18.66
#